data_AF-A0A8T5A550-F1
#
_entry.id   AF-A0A8T5A550-F1
#
_cell.length_a   1.000
_cell.length_b   1.000
_cell.length_c   1.000
_cell.angle_alpha   90.00
_cell.angle_beta   90.00
_cell.angle_gamma   90.00
#
_symmetry.space_group_name_H-M   'P 1'
#
loop_
_entity.id
_entity.type
_entity.pdbx_description
1 polymer ?
#
loop_
_entity_poly.entity_id
_entity_poly.type
_entity_poly.pdbx_seq_one_letter_code
_entity_poly.pdbx_strand_id
1 'polypeptide(L)'
;MSVRIDFYREIFYWLKHLRYFDIKCSLWDALELARGDILRRERMPLPKAIQLEPTTKCNFSCITCTRKTLPKSRLNKDLTIQDFRIILENIPTLKIIKLQGLGEPLMNQYIWEILEYGRERGIRFSTTTNGSLLNPSNIEKLLKYFDSICVSI
;
A
#
# COMPACT_ATOMS: atom_id res chain seq x y z
N MET A 1 -22.09 -27.19 -9.41
CA MET A 1 -21.31 -26.47 -8.38
C MET A 1 -20.83 -25.14 -8.97
N SER A 2 -21.73 -24.16 -8.94
CA SER A 2 -21.60 -22.84 -9.54
C SER A 2 -21.37 -21.79 -8.44
N VAL A 3 -20.12 -21.60 -8.03
CA VAL A 3 -19.75 -20.45 -7.17
C VAL A 3 -18.32 -20.06 -7.52
N ARG A 4 -18.09 -19.43 -8.68
CA ARG A 4 -16.77 -18.85 -9.04
C ARG A 4 -16.78 -17.93 -10.26
N ILE A 5 -17.88 -17.19 -10.48
CA ILE A 5 -17.99 -16.19 -11.56
C ILE A 5 -18.13 -14.76 -11.00
N ASP A 6 -18.54 -14.59 -9.74
CA ASP A 6 -18.88 -13.26 -9.22
C ASP A 6 -17.68 -12.39 -8.81
N PHE A 7 -16.51 -12.97 -8.53
CA PHE A 7 -15.35 -12.21 -8.08
C PHE A 7 -14.72 -11.33 -9.18
N TYR A 8 -14.75 -11.79 -10.44
CA TYR A 8 -14.16 -11.04 -11.55
C TYR A 8 -15.04 -9.90 -12.05
N ARG A 9 -16.37 -10.01 -11.90
CA ARG A 9 -17.30 -8.92 -12.28
C ARG A 9 -17.13 -7.69 -11.39
N GLU A 10 -16.95 -7.88 -10.09
CA GLU A 10 -16.71 -6.81 -9.11
C GLU A 10 -15.38 -6.07 -9.39
N ILE A 11 -14.29 -6.79 -9.66
CA ILE A 11 -12.99 -6.19 -9.98
C ILE A 11 -13.05 -5.38 -11.29
N PHE A 12 -13.72 -5.90 -12.33
CA PHE A 12 -13.90 -5.17 -13.58
C PHE A 12 -14.82 -3.94 -13.44
N TYR A 13 -15.81 -3.99 -12.53
CA TYR A 13 -16.70 -2.86 -12.24
C TYR A 13 -15.93 -1.71 -11.58
N TRP A 14 -15.06 -2.02 -10.62
CA TRP A 14 -14.19 -1.04 -9.95
C TRP A 14 -13.05 -0.51 -10.83
N LEU A 15 -12.47 -1.34 -11.70
CA LEU A 15 -11.40 -0.92 -12.62
C LEU A 15 -11.88 0.01 -13.74
N LYS A 16 -13.16 -0.05 -14.14
CA LYS A 16 -13.75 0.93 -15.07
C LYS A 16 -13.92 2.33 -14.47
N HIS A 17 -14.00 2.44 -13.14
CA HIS A 17 -14.27 3.72 -12.45
C HIS A 17 -13.00 4.46 -11.99
N LEU A 18 -11.85 3.80 -12.00
CA LEU A 18 -10.55 4.44 -11.76
C LEU A 18 -9.92 4.77 -13.12
N ARG A 19 -10.00 6.04 -13.54
CA ARG A 19 -9.36 6.62 -14.74
C ARG A 19 -7.83 6.62 -14.64
N TYR A 20 -7.22 5.45 -14.46
CA TYR A 20 -5.78 5.24 -14.42
C TYR A 20 -5.42 3.88 -15.04
N PHE A 21 -6.00 3.55 -16.18
CA PHE A 21 -5.45 2.53 -17.08
C PHE A 21 -5.74 2.97 -18.51
N ASP A 22 -4.69 3.10 -19.31
CA ASP A 22 -4.74 3.49 -20.71
C ASP A 22 -5.57 2.45 -21.49
N ILE A 23 -6.70 2.90 -22.06
CA ILE A 23 -7.70 2.07 -22.72
C ILE A 23 -7.17 1.71 -24.12
N LYS A 24 -6.29 0.73 -24.17
CA LYS A 24 -6.00 -0.04 -25.40
C LYS A 24 -6.09 -1.55 -25.23
N CYS A 25 -6.42 -2.03 -24.02
CA CYS A 25 -6.48 -3.45 -23.68
C CYS A 25 -7.91 -4.02 -23.60
N SER A 26 -8.95 -3.32 -24.08
CA SER A 26 -10.34 -3.75 -23.80
C SER A 26 -11.05 -4.52 -24.92
N LEU A 27 -10.42 -4.78 -26.07
CA LEU A 27 -11.05 -5.54 -27.17
C LEU A 27 -10.19 -6.68 -27.70
N TRP A 28 -8.86 -6.50 -27.77
CA TRP A 28 -7.92 -7.57 -28.11
C TRP A 28 -7.89 -8.66 -27.04
N ASP A 29 -7.73 -8.28 -25.77
CA ASP A 29 -7.71 -9.23 -24.65
C ASP A 29 -9.02 -10.05 -24.54
N ALA A 30 -10.16 -9.45 -24.89
CA ALA A 30 -11.47 -10.12 -24.86
C ALA A 30 -11.64 -11.12 -26.01
N LEU A 31 -11.13 -10.80 -27.20
CA LEU A 31 -11.14 -11.69 -28.36
C LEU A 31 -10.13 -12.84 -28.22
N GLU A 32 -9.01 -12.61 -27.56
CA GLU A 32 -7.99 -13.63 -27.28
C GLU A 32 -8.42 -14.60 -26.16
N LEU A 33 -9.11 -14.10 -25.13
CA LEU A 33 -9.75 -14.94 -24.10
C LEU A 33 -10.79 -15.90 -24.70
N ALA A 34 -11.51 -15.47 -25.74
CA ALA A 34 -12.49 -16.30 -26.44
C ALA A 34 -11.85 -17.39 -27.33
N ARG A 35 -10.58 -17.22 -27.73
CA ARG A 35 -9.84 -18.18 -28.57
C ARG A 35 -9.12 -19.27 -27.78
N GLY A 36 -9.08 -19.19 -26.45
CA GLY A 36 -8.44 -20.21 -25.61
C GLY A 36 -6.90 -20.21 -25.68
N ASP A 37 -6.30 -19.22 -26.34
CA ASP A 37 -4.85 -19.15 -26.61
C ASP A 37 -4.03 -18.58 -25.44
N ILE A 38 -4.64 -18.30 -24.28
CA ILE A 38 -3.95 -17.88 -23.05
C ILE A 38 -4.09 -18.95 -21.97
N LEU A 39 -3.69 -20.19 -22.30
CA LEU A 39 -3.36 -21.19 -21.28
C LEU A 39 -1.89 -21.04 -20.91
N ARG A 40 -1.66 -20.66 -19.63
CA ARG A 40 -0.38 -20.52 -18.92
C ARG A 40 0.33 -19.15 -19.02
N ARG A 41 -0.29 -18.10 -18.50
CA ARG A 41 0.51 -17.23 -17.61
C ARG A 41 0.67 -18.01 -16.31
N GLU A 42 1.86 -18.57 -16.07
CA GLU A 42 2.23 -19.02 -14.73
C GLU A 42 1.88 -17.88 -13.77
N ARG A 43 1.07 -18.19 -12.74
CA ARG A 43 0.69 -17.17 -11.76
C ARG A 43 1.97 -16.63 -11.17
N MET A 44 2.29 -15.36 -11.44
CA MET A 44 3.46 -14.72 -10.83
C MET A 44 3.39 -14.90 -9.32
N PRO A 45 4.50 -15.24 -8.67
CA PRO A 45 4.52 -15.38 -7.22
C PRO A 45 4.13 -14.05 -6.58
N LEU A 46 3.38 -14.13 -5.47
CA LEU A 46 3.03 -12.96 -4.69
C LEU A 46 4.30 -12.28 -4.14
N PRO A 47 4.30 -10.95 -4.00
CA PRO A 47 5.46 -10.21 -3.54
C PRO A 47 5.84 -10.59 -2.10
N LYS A 48 7.14 -10.56 -1.81
CA LYS A 48 7.68 -10.68 -0.44
C LYS A 48 7.94 -9.33 0.22
N ALA A 49 8.00 -8.26 -0.58
CA ALA A 49 8.25 -6.90 -0.12
C ALA A 49 7.35 -5.91 -0.85
N ILE A 50 6.80 -4.93 -0.14
CA ILE A 50 6.01 -3.83 -0.72
C ILE A 50 6.34 -2.50 -0.05
N GLN A 51 6.04 -1.42 -0.76
CA GLN A 51 5.94 -0.08 -0.17
C GLN A 51 4.47 0.26 0.06
N LEU A 52 4.14 0.73 1.26
CA LEU A 52 2.82 1.23 1.61
C LEU A 52 2.91 2.69 2.05
N GLU A 53 1.95 3.49 1.59
CA GLU A 53 1.78 4.87 2.03
C GLU A 53 0.94 4.86 3.33
N PRO A 54 1.53 5.13 4.50
CA PRO A 54 0.79 5.09 5.75
C PRO A 54 -0.18 6.26 5.86
N THR A 55 0.16 7.43 5.33
CA THR A 55 -0.70 8.61 5.33
C THR A 55 -0.25 9.60 4.27
N THR A 56 -1.15 10.48 3.85
CA THR A 56 -0.83 11.68 3.05
C THR A 56 -0.83 12.98 3.88
N LYS A 57 -1.03 12.86 5.20
CA LYS A 57 -0.82 13.96 6.15
C LYS A 57 0.68 14.21 6.28
N CYS A 58 1.08 15.48 6.30
CA CYS A 58 2.46 15.88 6.55
C CYS A 58 2.45 17.27 7.20
N ASN A 59 3.28 17.46 8.22
CA ASN A 59 3.47 18.74 8.89
C ASN A 59 4.47 19.64 8.13
N PHE A 60 5.12 19.13 7.08
CA PHE A 60 6.04 19.88 6.22
C PHE A 60 5.40 20.22 4.86
N SER A 61 6.02 21.18 4.16
CA SER A 61 5.55 21.71 2.87
C SER A 61 6.71 21.92 1.89
N CYS A 62 7.59 20.91 1.78
CA CYS A 62 8.86 21.00 1.04
C CYS A 62 8.66 21.46 -0.42
N ILE A 63 9.61 22.26 -0.92
CA ILE A 63 9.53 22.86 -2.27
C ILE A 63 9.52 21.82 -3.39
N THR A 64 10.23 20.71 -3.22
CA THR A 64 10.32 19.60 -4.18
C THR A 64 9.20 18.57 -4.04
N CYS A 65 8.35 18.68 -3.02
CA CYS A 65 7.35 17.65 -2.73
C CYS A 65 6.12 17.78 -3.63
N THR A 66 5.80 16.71 -4.35
CA THR A 66 4.61 16.62 -5.22
C THR A 66 3.31 16.39 -4.45
N ARG A 67 3.32 16.31 -3.11
CA ARG A 67 2.10 16.16 -2.29
C ARG A 67 1.04 17.23 -2.61
N LYS A 68 1.48 18.46 -2.93
CA LYS A 68 0.56 19.57 -3.30
C LYS A 68 -0.20 19.34 -4.60
N THR A 69 0.28 18.45 -5.47
CA THR A 69 -0.37 18.09 -6.74
C THR A 69 -1.36 16.94 -6.58
N LEU A 70 -1.48 16.35 -5.39
CA LEU A 70 -2.45 15.29 -5.14
C LEU A 70 -3.89 15.82 -5.24
N PRO A 71 -4.83 15.03 -5.79
CA PRO A 71 -6.23 15.40 -5.77
C PRO A 71 -6.74 15.47 -4.34
N LYS A 72 -7.71 16.37 -4.08
CA LYS A 72 -8.29 16.56 -2.74
C LYS A 72 -8.81 15.26 -2.10
N SER A 73 -9.29 14.31 -2.92
CA SER A 73 -9.77 13.00 -2.46
C SER A 73 -8.69 12.13 -1.81
N ARG A 74 -7.42 12.34 -2.16
CA ARG A 74 -6.25 11.61 -1.63
C ARG A 74 -5.58 12.32 -0.45
N LEU A 75 -5.86 13.59 -0.22
CA LEU A 75 -5.22 14.37 0.84
C LEU A 75 -5.77 14.02 2.22
N ASN A 76 -4.88 14.05 3.22
CA ASN A 76 -5.17 13.80 4.63
C ASN A 76 -5.85 12.45 4.90
N LYS A 77 -5.47 11.41 4.15
CA LYS A 77 -5.95 10.04 4.33
C LYS A 77 -4.91 9.22 5.09
N ASP A 78 -5.38 8.37 5.99
CA ASP A 78 -4.57 7.40 6.71
C ASP A 78 -4.89 5.99 6.19
N LEU A 79 -3.87 5.15 6.11
CA LEU A 79 -4.04 3.71 6.05
C LEU A 79 -4.63 3.25 7.39
N THR A 80 -5.82 2.66 7.38
CA THR A 80 -6.45 2.14 8.59
C THR A 80 -5.88 0.77 8.96
N ILE A 81 -6.07 0.37 10.22
CA ILE A 81 -5.72 -0.99 10.64
C ILE A 81 -6.53 -2.04 9.87
N GLN A 82 -7.80 -1.78 9.56
CA GLN A 82 -8.66 -2.68 8.79
C GLN A 82 -8.13 -2.89 7.37
N ASP A 83 -7.76 -1.80 6.67
CA ASP A 83 -7.17 -1.90 5.32
C ASP A 83 -5.86 -2.66 5.35
N PHE A 84 -5.03 -2.42 6.37
CA PHE A 84 -3.77 -3.14 6.55
C PHE A 84 -3.96 -4.65 6.76
N ARG A 85 -4.99 -5.05 7.52
CA ARG A 85 -5.35 -6.47 7.70
C ARG A 85 -5.71 -7.12 6.36
N ILE A 86 -6.55 -6.46 5.57
CA ILE A 86 -6.96 -6.93 4.25
C ILE A 86 -5.73 -7.11 3.35
N ILE A 87 -4.77 -6.18 3.37
CA ILE A 87 -3.53 -6.29 2.59
C ILE A 87 -2.74 -7.55 2.97
N LEU A 88 -2.56 -7.81 4.27
CA LEU A 88 -1.81 -8.97 4.74
C LEU A 88 -2.52 -10.30 4.45
N GLU A 89 -3.85 -10.33 4.51
CA GLU A 89 -4.64 -11.51 4.13
C GLU A 89 -4.52 -11.84 2.64
N ASN A 90 -4.47 -10.82 1.79
CA ASN A 90 -4.35 -10.99 0.34
C ASN A 90 -2.90 -11.27 -0.10
N ILE A 91 -1.90 -10.97 0.73
CA ILE A 91 -0.47 -11.17 0.45
C ILE A 91 0.21 -11.95 1.59
N PRO A 92 -0.13 -13.25 1.79
CA PRO A 92 0.41 -14.04 2.90
C PRO A 92 1.93 -14.29 2.81
N THR A 93 2.52 -14.07 1.64
CA THR A 93 3.97 -14.20 1.40
C THR A 93 4.77 -12.99 1.87
N LEU A 94 4.10 -11.93 2.30
CA LEU A 94 4.75 -10.67 2.63
C LEU A 94 5.66 -10.84 3.86
N LYS A 95 6.85 -10.26 3.79
CA LYS A 95 7.87 -10.30 4.84
C LYS A 95 8.45 -8.93 5.15
N ILE A 96 8.43 -8.01 4.19
CA ILE A 96 9.05 -6.69 4.33
C ILE A 96 8.06 -5.61 3.89
N ILE A 97 7.89 -4.58 4.70
CA ILE A 97 7.08 -3.42 4.37
C ILE A 97 7.91 -2.15 4.57
N LYS A 98 7.98 -1.33 3.54
CA LYS A 98 8.48 0.03 3.65
C LYS A 98 7.31 0.98 3.78
N LEU A 99 7.17 1.62 4.94
CA LEU A 99 6.17 2.66 5.19
C LEU A 99 6.70 3.99 4.66
N GLN A 100 6.31 4.34 3.44
CA GLN A 100 6.78 5.56 2.77
C GLN A 100 5.73 6.01 1.74
N GLY A 101 5.58 7.33 1.59
CA GLY A 101 4.74 7.92 0.54
C GLY A 101 4.86 9.44 0.54
N LEU A 102 3.79 10.12 0.13
CA LEU A 102 3.68 11.58 0.10
C LEU A 102 3.08 12.13 1.40
N GLY A 103 3.61 11.68 2.54
CA GLY A 103 3.20 12.08 3.89
C GLY A 103 4.29 11.84 4.92
N GLU A 104 4.01 12.17 6.18
CA GLU A 104 4.86 11.84 7.33
C GLU A 104 4.30 10.60 8.03
N PRO A 105 4.98 9.44 8.01
CA PRO A 105 4.49 8.19 8.59
C PRO A 105 4.01 8.29 10.04
N LEU A 106 4.67 9.10 10.87
CA LEU A 106 4.33 9.27 12.28
C LEU A 106 3.06 10.13 12.52
N MET A 107 2.46 10.70 11.46
CA MET A 107 1.17 11.37 11.53
C MET A 107 -0.03 10.44 11.31
N ASN A 108 0.18 9.18 10.92
CA ASN A 108 -0.92 8.21 10.85
C ASN A 108 -1.32 7.82 12.29
N GLN A 109 -2.60 8.05 12.64
CA GLN A 109 -3.14 7.72 13.97
C GLN A 109 -3.07 6.21 14.31
N TYR A 110 -3.10 5.34 13.31
CA TYR A 110 -3.06 3.87 13.46
C TYR A 110 -1.64 3.29 13.34
N ILE A 111 -0.60 4.13 13.25
CA ILE A 111 0.76 3.65 12.93
C ILE A 111 1.26 2.57 13.90
N TRP A 112 1.00 2.74 15.20
CA TRP A 112 1.46 1.79 16.21
C TRP A 112 0.69 0.47 16.15
N GLU A 113 -0.61 0.50 15.88
CA GLU A 113 -1.43 -0.71 15.71
C GLU A 113 -1.02 -1.50 14.46
N ILE A 114 -0.75 -0.79 13.36
CA ILE A 114 -0.25 -1.39 12.11
C ILE A 114 1.09 -2.08 12.35
N LEU A 115 2.01 -1.43 13.05
CA LEU A 115 3.32 -1.97 13.35
C LEU A 115 3.26 -3.19 14.26
N GLU A 116 2.48 -3.13 15.35
CA GLU A 116 2.27 -4.27 16.24
C GLU A 116 1.68 -5.47 15.47
N TYR A 117 0.58 -5.25 14.75
CA TYR A 117 -0.11 -6.31 13.99
C TYR A 117 0.78 -6.97 12.93
N GLY A 118 1.63 -6.18 12.26
CA GLY A 118 2.61 -6.69 11.31
C GLY A 118 3.74 -7.47 11.99
N ARG A 119 4.27 -6.98 13.11
CA ARG A 119 5.34 -7.67 13.87
C ARG A 119 4.89 -9.03 14.38
N GLU A 120 3.66 -9.15 14.89
CA GLU A 120 3.06 -10.44 15.27
C GLU A 120 3.05 -11.47 14.13
N ARG A 121 3.07 -11.02 12.87
CA ARG A 121 3.09 -11.85 11.66
C ARG A 121 4.49 -12.01 11.06
N GLY A 122 5.52 -11.56 11.75
CA GLY A 122 6.91 -11.63 11.31
C GLY A 122 7.24 -10.66 10.16
N ILE A 123 6.48 -9.57 10.01
CA ILE A 123 6.82 -8.51 9.07
C ILE A 123 7.98 -7.68 9.61
N ARG A 124 8.93 -7.37 8.72
CA ARG A 124 10.00 -6.40 8.94
C ARG A 124 9.60 -5.05 8.39
N PHE A 125 9.87 -3.99 9.14
CA PHE A 125 9.44 -2.64 8.78
C PHE A 125 10.63 -1.73 8.57
N SER A 126 10.52 -0.88 7.54
CA SER A 126 11.38 0.29 7.37
C SER A 126 10.53 1.52 7.08
N THR A 127 11.04 2.70 7.39
CA THR A 127 10.33 3.96 7.14
C THR A 127 11.27 5.08 6.75
N THR A 128 10.72 6.10 6.10
CA THR A 128 11.40 7.38 5.88
C THR A 128 10.57 8.47 6.55
N THR A 129 11.18 9.21 7.46
CA THR A 129 10.55 10.30 8.23
C THR A 129 11.26 11.64 7.97
N ASN A 130 10.56 12.75 8.14
CA ASN A 130 11.16 14.08 8.20
C ASN A 130 11.85 14.38 9.54
N GLY A 131 11.76 13.46 10.51
CA GLY A 131 12.44 13.57 11.81
C GLY A 131 11.79 14.50 12.83
N SER A 132 10.87 15.38 12.42
CA SER A 132 10.29 16.41 13.29
C SER A 132 9.41 15.89 14.42
N LEU A 133 8.91 14.65 14.29
CA LEU A 133 8.07 13.99 15.29
C LEU A 133 8.83 12.99 16.17
N LEU A 134 10.14 12.85 15.98
CA LEU A 134 10.98 12.01 16.82
C LEU A 134 11.18 12.69 18.19
N ASN A 135 10.86 11.98 19.26
CA ASN A 135 11.00 12.51 20.62
C ASN A 135 11.17 11.38 21.66
N PRO A 136 11.57 11.69 22.90
CA PRO A 136 11.81 10.67 23.92
C PRO A 136 10.62 9.75 24.21
N SER A 137 9.37 10.22 24.01
CA SER A 137 8.17 9.42 24.29
C SER A 137 7.87 8.35 23.25
N ASN A 138 8.45 8.45 22.04
CA ASN A 138 8.22 7.48 20.96
C ASN A 138 9.48 6.75 20.48
N ILE A 139 10.67 7.16 20.93
CA ILE A 139 11.94 6.60 20.45
C ILE A 139 12.06 5.08 20.72
N GLU A 140 11.63 4.62 21.90
CA GLU A 140 11.68 3.20 22.25
C GLU A 140 10.76 2.37 21.36
N LYS A 141 9.55 2.88 21.07
CA LYS A 141 8.62 2.25 20.13
C LYS A 141 9.21 2.18 18.73
N LEU A 142 9.86 3.24 18.27
CA LEU A 142 10.49 3.27 16.96
C LEU A 142 11.59 2.20 16.83
N LEU A 143 12.46 2.10 17.83
CA LEU A 143 13.52 1.09 17.87
C LEU A 143 12.97 -0.33 17.99
N LYS A 144 11.87 -0.52 18.70
CA LYS A 144 11.17 -1.82 18.80
C LYS A 144 10.56 -2.23 17.46
N TYR A 145 9.88 -1.32 16.78
CA TYR A 145 9.02 -1.65 15.64
C TYR A 145 9.67 -1.50 14.27
N PHE A 146 10.73 -0.71 14.10
CA PHE A 146 11.39 -0.52 12.81
C PHE A 146 12.78 -1.18 12.77
N ASP A 147 13.05 -1.93 11.70
CA ASP A 147 14.38 -2.47 11.42
C ASP A 147 15.32 -1.38 10.88
N SER A 148 14.77 -0.35 10.24
CA SER A 148 15.54 0.74 9.64
C SER A 148 14.69 2.01 9.53
N ILE A 149 15.27 3.14 9.90
CA ILE A 149 14.64 4.46 9.83
C ILE A 149 15.59 5.37 9.04
N CYS A 150 15.08 5.92 7.94
CA CYS A 150 15.76 6.94 7.16
C CYS A 150 15.19 8.32 7.52
N VAL A 151 16.06 9.31 7.74
CA VAL A 151 15.66 10.70 8.03
C VAL A 151 15.93 11.56 6.82
N SER A 152 14.91 12.28 6.35
CA SER A 152 15.05 13.25 5.26
C SER A 152 15.56 14.57 5.83
N ILE A 153 16.77 14.97 5.45
CA ILE A 153 17.43 16.23 5.84
C ILE A 153 17.52 17.14 4.61
#